data_AF-A0A968SRN3-F1
#
_entry.id   AF-A0A968SRN3-F1
#
_cell.length_a   1.000
_cell.length_b   1.000
_cell.length_c   1.000
_cell.angle_alpha   90.00
_cell.angle_beta   90.00
_cell.angle_gamma   90.00
#
_symmetry.space_group_name_H-M   'P 1'
#
loop_
_entity.id
_entity.type
_entity.pdbx_description
1 polymer ?
#
loop_
_entity_poly.entity_id
_entity_poly.type
_entity_poly.pdbx_seq_one_letter_code
_entity_poly.pdbx_strand_id
1 'polypeptide(L)'
;MVNTQLIDGLVQTLLALSVKEQEVLFQRLEQAKTRHTIQDKLHQYEAQYGLSSQDFYAQFMSGSLGDAEDYIEWAGFYEMLQLIPDIAA
;
A
#
# COMPACT_ATOMS: atom_id res chain seq x y z
N MET A 1 22.71 8.78 12.30
CA MET A 1 22.50 8.18 13.64
C MET A 1 21.02 8.20 13.92
N VAL A 2 20.41 7.05 14.21
CA VAL A 2 18.99 6.98 14.57
C VAL A 2 18.85 7.41 16.04
N ASN A 3 17.82 8.20 16.35
CA ASN A 3 17.57 8.68 17.71
C ASN A 3 17.11 7.51 18.60
N THR A 4 18.04 6.94 19.35
CA THR A 4 17.82 5.74 20.18
C THR A 4 16.82 6.00 21.30
N GLN A 5 16.75 7.22 21.85
CA GLN A 5 15.79 7.58 22.90
C GLN A 5 14.34 7.51 22.41
N LEU A 6 14.09 7.89 21.15
CA LEU A 6 12.78 7.79 20.54
C LEU A 6 12.38 6.32 20.34
N ILE A 7 13.32 5.50 19.86
CA ILE A 7 13.10 4.06 19.67
C ILE A 7 12.75 3.40 21.00
N ASP A 8 13.55 3.64 22.04
CA ASP A 8 13.34 3.04 23.35
C ASP A 8 11.98 3.43 23.94
N GLY A 9 11.56 4.70 23.78
CA GLY A 9 10.23 5.17 24.20
C GLY A 9 9.08 4.49 23.47
N LEU A 10 9.21 4.28 22.15
CA LEU A 10 8.21 3.54 21.36
C LEU A 10 8.13 2.07 21.77
N VAL A 11 9.27 1.43 22.03
CA VAL A 11 9.33 0.03 22.50
C VAL A 11 8.65 -0.12 23.86
N GLN A 12 8.91 0.78 24.80
CA GLN A 12 8.25 0.74 26.11
C GLN A 12 6.74 0.94 26.01
N THR A 13 6.30 1.83 25.12
CA THR A 13 4.86 2.05 24.88
C THR A 13 4.21 0.82 24.27
N LEU A 14 4.85 0.16 23.29
CA LEU A 14 4.40 -1.10 22.70
C LEU A 14 4.29 -2.22 23.73
N LEU A 15 5.28 -2.36 24.61
CA LEU A 15 5.29 -3.39 25.67
C LEU A 15 4.22 -3.16 26.74
N ALA A 16 3.78 -1.91 26.94
CA ALA A 16 2.74 -1.56 27.90
C ALA A 16 1.31 -1.85 27.41
N LEU A 17 1.13 -2.13 26.11
CA LEU A 17 -0.17 -2.47 25.52
C LEU A 17 -0.56 -3.91 25.81
N SER A 18 -1.87 -4.18 25.80
CA SER A 18 -2.38 -5.55 25.83
C SER A 18 -2.02 -6.32 24.56
N VAL A 19 -1.94 -7.64 24.65
CA VAL A 19 -1.67 -8.52 23.48
C VAL A 19 -2.64 -8.27 22.34
N LYS A 20 -3.91 -7.95 22.63
CA LYS A 20 -4.92 -7.64 21.61
C LYS A 20 -4.63 -6.33 20.89
N GLU A 21 -4.18 -5.31 21.61
CA GLU A 21 -3.79 -4.02 21.02
C GLU A 21 -2.50 -4.17 20.20
N GLN A 22 -1.53 -4.93 20.70
CA GLN A 22 -0.31 -5.27 19.95
C GLN A 22 -0.64 -5.99 18.65
N GLU A 23 -1.52 -6.99 18.66
CA GLU A 23 -1.95 -7.70 17.45
C GLU A 23 -2.56 -6.76 16.42
N VAL A 24 -3.47 -5.87 16.84
CA VAL A 24 -4.06 -4.86 15.94
C VAL A 24 -3.00 -3.93 15.36
N LEU A 25 -2.01 -3.52 16.15
CA LEU A 25 -0.91 -2.69 15.66
C LEU A 25 -0.02 -3.44 14.65
N PHE A 26 0.31 -4.69 14.91
CA PHE A 26 1.08 -5.51 13.96
C PHE A 26 0.31 -5.69 12.65
N GLN A 27 -0.98 -6.01 12.70
CA GLN A 27 -1.82 -6.09 11.50
C GLN A 27 -1.82 -4.77 10.71
N ARG A 28 -1.95 -3.63 11.38
CA ARG A 28 -1.89 -2.31 10.74
C ARG A 28 -0.54 -2.02 10.11
N LEU A 29 0.56 -2.40 10.76
CA LEU A 29 1.91 -2.24 10.22
C LEU A 29 2.11 -3.09 8.96
N GLU A 30 1.64 -4.34 8.96
CA GLU A 30 1.74 -5.21 7.78
C GLU A 30 0.86 -4.71 6.62
N GLN A 31 -0.35 -4.21 6.91
CA GLN A 31 -1.19 -3.52 5.94
C GLN A 31 -0.48 -2.28 5.37
N ALA A 32 0.16 -1.48 6.22
CA ALA A 32 0.92 -0.29 5.80
C ALA A 32 2.06 -0.64 4.83
N LYS A 33 2.85 -1.66 5.17
CA LYS A 33 3.96 -2.13 4.33
C LYS A 33 3.46 -2.66 2.99
N THR A 34 2.39 -3.45 3.01
CA THR A 34 1.77 -4.01 1.81
C THR A 34 1.26 -2.89 0.91
N ARG A 35 0.54 -1.92 1.49
CA ARG A 35 0.04 -0.74 0.80
C ARG A 35 1.17 0.05 0.13
N HIS A 36 2.23 0.33 0.87
CA HIS A 36 3.39 1.04 0.35
C HIS A 36 4.05 0.30 -0.83
N THR A 37 4.21 -1.02 -0.72
CA THR A 37 4.76 -1.86 -1.79
C THR A 37 3.91 -1.79 -3.06
N ILE A 38 2.59 -1.82 -2.92
CA ILE A 38 1.66 -1.70 -4.05
C ILE A 38 1.75 -0.30 -4.66
N GLN A 39 1.80 0.75 -3.84
CA GLN A 39 1.96 2.13 -4.34
C GLN A 39 3.26 2.31 -5.13
N ASP A 40 4.37 1.74 -4.66
CA ASP A 40 5.64 1.78 -5.40
C ASP A 40 5.55 1.06 -6.75
N LYS A 41 4.82 -0.06 -6.83
CA LYS A 41 4.55 -0.76 -8.08
C LYS A 41 3.70 0.08 -9.02
N LEU A 42 2.61 0.66 -8.52
CA LEU A 42 1.75 1.56 -9.30
C LEU A 42 2.54 2.75 -9.85
N HIS A 43 3.38 3.38 -9.04
CA HIS A 43 4.22 4.48 -9.49
C HIS A 43 5.20 4.09 -10.61
N GLN A 44 5.69 2.84 -10.65
CA GLN A 44 6.52 2.35 -11.75
C GLN A 44 5.72 2.30 -13.06
N TYR A 45 4.49 1.76 -13.04
CA TYR A 45 3.62 1.76 -14.22
C TYR A 45 3.22 3.17 -14.63
N GLU A 46 2.86 4.03 -13.68
CA GLU A 46 2.50 5.43 -13.96
C GLU A 46 3.64 6.18 -14.65
N ALA A 47 4.87 5.96 -14.20
CA ALA A 47 6.05 6.54 -14.84
C ALA A 47 6.34 5.93 -16.22
N GLN A 48 6.15 4.61 -16.38
CA GLN A 48 6.38 3.90 -17.64
C GLN A 48 5.41 4.32 -18.74
N TYR A 49 4.13 4.47 -18.41
CA TYR A 49 3.06 4.76 -19.38
C TYR A 49 2.63 6.24 -19.40
N GLY A 50 3.08 7.05 -18.44
CA GLY A 50 2.73 8.47 -18.34
C GLY A 50 1.25 8.72 -18.02
N LEU A 51 0.58 7.75 -17.39
CA LEU A 51 -0.84 7.77 -17.08
C LEU A 51 -1.04 7.46 -15.60
N SER A 52 -1.94 8.18 -14.92
CA SER A 52 -2.24 7.86 -13.51
C SER A 52 -2.92 6.48 -13.41
N SER A 53 -2.70 5.75 -12.31
CA SER A 53 -3.34 4.45 -12.13
C SER A 53 -4.87 4.54 -12.12
N GLN A 54 -5.43 5.66 -11.67
CA GLN A 54 -6.86 5.93 -11.69
C GLN A 54 -7.39 6.08 -13.12
N ASP A 55 -6.72 6.87 -13.96
CA ASP A 55 -7.12 7.09 -15.36
C ASP A 55 -6.92 5.82 -16.20
N PHE A 56 -5.82 5.11 -15.95
CA PHE A 56 -5.54 3.80 -16.53
C PHE A 56 -6.67 2.82 -16.21
N TYR A 57 -7.04 2.69 -14.93
CA TYR A 57 -8.05 1.74 -14.50
C TYR A 57 -9.42 2.04 -15.10
N ALA A 58 -9.80 3.32 -15.21
CA ALA A 58 -11.03 3.72 -15.88
C ALA A 58 -11.06 3.30 -17.37
N GLN A 59 -9.94 3.47 -18.09
CA GLN A 59 -9.82 3.07 -19.50
C GLN A 59 -9.72 1.54 -19.68
N PHE A 60 -9.14 0.84 -18.72
CA PHE A 60 -9.06 -0.62 -18.70
C PHE A 60 -10.45 -1.23 -18.54
N MET A 61 -11.23 -0.71 -17.59
CA MET A 61 -12.59 -1.16 -17.32
C MET A 61 -13.58 -0.80 -18.45
N SER A 62 -13.32 0.24 -19.24
CA SER A 62 -14.12 0.56 -20.43
C SER A 62 -13.81 -0.34 -21.63
N GLY A 63 -12.85 -1.27 -21.53
CA GLY A 63 -12.39 -2.12 -22.62
C GLY A 63 -11.68 -1.34 -23.73
N SER A 64 -11.21 -0.12 -23.44
CA SER A 64 -10.50 0.73 -24.39
C SER A 64 -9.01 0.40 -24.47
N LEU A 65 -8.48 -0.28 -23.46
CA LEU A 65 -7.13 -0.82 -23.43
C LEU A 65 -7.14 -2.29 -23.85
N GLY A 66 -6.02 -2.73 -24.45
CA GLY A 66 -5.82 -4.12 -24.85
C GLY A 66 -5.59 -5.05 -23.66
N ASP A 67 -5.20 -6.28 -23.99
CA ASP A 67 -4.98 -7.40 -23.07
C ASP A 67 -3.49 -7.64 -22.77
N ALA A 68 -2.67 -6.58 -22.85
CA ALA A 68 -1.26 -6.68 -22.50
C ALA A 68 -1.10 -7.14 -21.05
N GLU A 69 -0.15 -8.05 -20.80
CA GLU A 69 0.13 -8.60 -19.48
C GLU A 69 0.36 -7.50 -18.43
N ASP A 70 1.13 -6.47 -18.81
CA ASP A 70 1.39 -5.29 -17.98
C ASP A 70 0.10 -4.57 -17.52
N TYR A 71 -0.94 -4.52 -18.37
CA TYR A 71 -2.21 -3.88 -18.02
C TYR A 71 -3.02 -4.72 -17.04
N ILE A 72 -2.98 -6.04 -17.18
CA ILE A 72 -3.65 -6.95 -16.24
C ILE A 72 -2.98 -6.86 -14.86
N GLU A 73 -1.65 -6.84 -14.82
CA GLU A 73 -0.88 -6.71 -13.59
C GLU A 73 -1.11 -5.35 -12.92
N TRP A 74 -1.07 -4.26 -13.69
CA TRP A 74 -1.33 -2.91 -13.20
C TRP A 74 -2.76 -2.77 -12.64
N ALA A 75 -3.77 -3.29 -13.34
CA ALA A 75 -5.15 -3.28 -12.85
C ALA A 75 -5.28 -4.06 -11.53
N GLY A 76 -4.64 -5.22 -11.44
CA GLY A 76 -4.62 -6.03 -10.22
C GLY A 76 -3.99 -5.28 -9.03
N PHE A 77 -2.86 -4.60 -9.22
CA PHE A 77 -2.27 -3.77 -8.16
C PHE A 77 -3.19 -2.63 -7.73
N TYR A 78 -3.87 -1.98 -8.68
CA TYR A 78 -4.78 -0.89 -8.36
C TYR A 78 -5.99 -1.38 -7.56
N GLU A 79 -6.58 -2.52 -7.93
CA GLU A 79 -7.66 -3.17 -7.16
C GLU A 79 -7.19 -3.54 -5.75
N MET A 80 -6.00 -4.14 -5.60
CA MET A 80 -5.45 -4.47 -4.29
C MET A 80 -5.29 -3.23 -3.41
N LEU A 81 -4.87 -2.09 -3.98
CA LEU A 81 -4.75 -0.84 -3.23
C LEU A 81 -6.10 -0.34 -2.70
N GLN A 82 -7.19 -0.50 -3.47
CA GLN A 82 -8.53 -0.11 -3.06
C GLN A 82 -9.09 -1.00 -1.93
N LEU A 83 -8.66 -2.26 -1.85
CA LEU A 83 -9.08 -3.20 -0.81
C LEU A 83 -8.34 -2.98 0.53
N ILE A 84 -7.16 -2.34 0.51
CA ILE A 84 -6.38 -2.08 1.72
C ILE A 84 -6.75 -0.69 2.26
N PRO A 85 -7.40 -0.61 3.44
CA PRO A 85 -7.80 0.65 4.03
C PRO A 85 -6.61 1.56 4.29
N ASP A 86 -6.83 2.86 4.21
CA ASP A 86 -5.85 3.82 4.67
C ASP A 86 -5.75 3.72 6.20
N ILE A 87 -4.52 3.72 6.71
CA ILE A 87 -4.23 3.64 8.14
C ILE A 87 -4.71 4.92 8.85
N ALA A 88 -4.92 6.01 8.09
CA ALA A 88 -5.44 7.29 8.57
C ALA A 88 -6.99 7.39 8.56
N ALA A 89 -7.72 6.36 8.09
CA ALA A 89 -9.19 6.35 8.01
C ALA A 89 -9.86 5.66 9.20
#